data_AF-A0A7C5GHA3-F1
#
_entry.id   AF-A0A7C5GHA3-F1
#
_cell.length_a   1.000
_cell.length_b   1.000
_cell.length_c   1.000
_cell.angle_alpha   90.00
_cell.angle_beta   90.00
_cell.angle_gamma   90.00
#
_symmetry.space_group_name_H-M   'P 1'
#
loop_
_entity.id
_entity.type
_entity.pdbx_description
1 polymer ?
#
loop_
_entity_poly.entity_id
_entity_poly.type
_entity_poly.pdbx_seq_one_letter_code
_entity_poly.pdbx_strand_id
1 'polypeptide(L)'
;MNNLKNILFIIITIMLAVVIEAMTVNSMQKVNRINDPFETLTLKKDLYRKDVSLSEIIYSEKSTKALMQLIIDNGDTTFKNISNRDFIHKFYQKNGFTPMWFTNKGVKSKAVNDIFKIVENDAMLDKRGNIYKRYKYLKNRFAQKSNLSIDEQMKLDIELSSLCKSYLSFNIYGSIKWWDFKNRLKWLRQNKIPADWVTYTPKYDIVELMSKYPFPQVVDITTPRSFGYKKMLAELKRLKNIRRNGGWRKIPNSSQLRYGKSGKVVAQLINRLKSSGDYRCDGNNQKYDRCLKQAVKRFQKRHGLYPNG
;
A
#
# COMPACT_ATOMS: atom_id res chain seq x y z
N MET A 1 -20.18 -74.03 -45.03
CA MET A 1 -19.48 -74.13 -43.73
C MET A 1 -18.15 -73.35 -43.69
N ASN A 2 -17.38 -73.25 -44.78
CA ASN A 2 -16.09 -72.54 -44.79
C ASN A 2 -16.20 -71.00 -44.69
N ASN A 3 -17.20 -70.37 -45.31
CA ASN A 3 -17.35 -68.90 -45.25
C ASN A 3 -17.65 -68.38 -43.83
N LEU A 4 -18.44 -69.13 -43.04
CA LEU A 4 -18.75 -68.74 -41.66
C LEU A 4 -17.50 -68.80 -40.76
N LYS A 5 -16.64 -69.81 -40.96
CA LYS A 5 -15.36 -69.95 -40.23
C LYS A 5 -14.38 -68.83 -40.56
N ASN A 6 -14.28 -68.43 -41.83
CA ASN A 6 -13.42 -67.33 -42.25
C ASN A 6 -13.90 -65.98 -41.70
N ILE A 7 -15.21 -65.72 -41.71
CA ILE A 7 -15.79 -64.50 -41.12
C ILE A 7 -15.54 -64.46 -39.60
N LEU A 8 -15.73 -65.59 -38.91
CA LEU A 8 -15.47 -65.68 -37.47
C LEU A 8 -13.98 -65.45 -37.14
N PHE A 9 -13.06 -65.98 -37.95
CA PHE A 9 -11.63 -65.76 -37.80
C PHE A 9 -11.23 -64.28 -38.01
N ILE A 10 -11.82 -63.60 -38.99
CA ILE A 10 -11.61 -62.17 -39.22
C ILE A 10 -12.13 -61.34 -38.05
N ILE A 11 -13.30 -61.67 -37.49
CA ILE A 11 -13.85 -60.97 -36.33
C ILE A 11 -12.96 -61.15 -35.10
N ILE A 12 -12.47 -62.38 -34.85
CA ILE A 12 -11.59 -62.68 -33.71
C ILE A 12 -10.26 -61.93 -33.84
N THR A 13 -9.68 -61.88 -35.05
CA THR A 13 -8.40 -61.17 -35.29
C THR A 13 -8.53 -59.67 -35.13
N ILE A 14 -9.63 -59.06 -35.60
CA ILE A 14 -9.91 -57.64 -35.38
C ILE A 14 -10.09 -57.34 -33.88
N MET A 15 -10.84 -58.17 -33.15
CA MET A 15 -11.04 -57.98 -31.71
C MET A 15 -9.72 -58.10 -30.93
N LEU A 16 -8.85 -59.04 -31.30
CA LEU A 16 -7.51 -59.17 -30.71
C LEU A 16 -6.63 -57.94 -30.97
N ALA A 17 -6.65 -57.40 -32.19
CA ALA A 17 -5.90 -56.18 -32.53
C ALA A 17 -6.37 -54.98 -31.70
N VAL A 18 -7.69 -54.80 -31.56
CA VAL A 18 -8.28 -53.72 -30.74
C VAL A 18 -7.92 -53.85 -29.26
N VAL A 19 -7.90 -55.08 -28.72
CA VAL A 19 -7.49 -55.33 -27.32
C VAL A 19 -6.02 -55.01 -27.11
N ILE A 20 -5.15 -55.36 -28.07
CA ILE A 20 -3.72 -55.03 -28.00
C ILE A 20 -3.50 -53.52 -28.04
N GLU A 21 -4.18 -52.78 -28.92
CA GLU A 21 -4.10 -51.31 -28.97
C GLU A 21 -4.63 -50.66 -27.69
N ALA A 22 -5.74 -51.15 -27.14
CA ALA A 22 -6.27 -50.64 -25.87
C ALA A 22 -5.30 -50.89 -24.70
N MET A 23 -4.64 -52.06 -24.69
CA MET A 23 -3.62 -52.39 -23.70
C MET A 23 -2.37 -51.52 -23.85
N THR A 24 -1.90 -51.24 -25.07
CA THR A 24 -0.73 -50.38 -25.29
C THR A 24 -1.02 -48.92 -24.94
N VAL A 25 -2.21 -48.40 -25.28
CA VAL A 25 -2.64 -47.05 -24.90
C VAL A 25 -2.76 -46.91 -23.38
N ASN A 26 -3.35 -47.90 -22.70
CA ASN A 26 -3.48 -47.87 -21.24
C ASN A 26 -2.10 -47.98 -20.54
N SER A 27 -1.19 -48.78 -21.10
CA SER A 27 0.20 -48.87 -20.64
C SER A 27 0.94 -47.56 -20.82
N MET A 28 0.81 -46.91 -21.98
CA MET A 28 1.37 -45.58 -22.26
C MET A 28 0.81 -44.50 -21.33
N GLN A 29 -0.50 -44.51 -21.07
CA GLN A 29 -1.12 -43.60 -20.11
C GLN A 29 -0.64 -43.84 -18.68
N LYS A 30 -0.44 -45.10 -18.28
CA LYS A 30 0.11 -45.46 -16.97
C LYS A 30 1.56 -45.01 -16.83
N VAL A 31 2.38 -45.17 -17.87
CA VAL A 31 3.77 -44.69 -17.92
C VAL A 31 3.82 -43.15 -17.87
N ASN A 32 2.96 -42.46 -18.61
CA ASN A 32 2.88 -41.00 -18.56
C ASN A 32 2.44 -40.50 -17.18
N ARG A 33 1.48 -41.16 -16.52
CA ARG A 33 1.10 -40.85 -15.13
C ARG A 33 2.23 -41.10 -14.12
N ILE A 34 3.11 -42.05 -14.39
CA ILE A 34 4.30 -42.31 -13.55
C ILE A 34 5.37 -41.25 -13.82
N ASN A 35 5.52 -40.78 -15.06
CA ASN A 35 6.54 -39.82 -15.47
C ASN A 35 6.18 -38.35 -15.19
N ASP A 36 4.89 -37.98 -15.17
CA ASP A 36 4.42 -36.62 -14.88
C ASP A 36 4.95 -36.07 -13.52
N PRO A 37 4.92 -36.88 -12.42
CA PRO A 37 5.58 -36.53 -11.17
C PRO A 37 7.10 -36.35 -11.30
N PHE A 38 7.76 -37.18 -12.10
CA PHE A 38 9.21 -37.07 -12.32
C PHE A 38 9.58 -35.84 -13.16
N GLU A 39 8.80 -35.48 -14.18
CA GLU A 39 8.98 -34.24 -14.93
C GLU A 39 8.74 -33.01 -14.06
N THR A 40 7.70 -33.01 -13.23
CA THR A 40 7.46 -31.91 -12.28
C THR A 40 8.54 -31.82 -11.19
N LEU A 41 9.09 -32.94 -10.72
CA LEU A 41 10.24 -32.96 -9.80
C LEU A 41 11.52 -32.48 -10.49
N THR A 42 11.71 -32.80 -11.78
CA THR A 42 12.87 -32.40 -12.57
C THR A 42 12.82 -30.92 -12.95
N LEU A 43 11.64 -30.38 -13.25
CA LEU A 43 11.41 -28.93 -13.44
C LEU A 43 11.61 -28.13 -12.14
N LYS A 44 11.40 -28.77 -10.97
CA LYS A 44 11.72 -28.19 -9.66
C LYS A 44 13.15 -28.46 -9.19
N LYS A 45 13.98 -29.16 -9.97
CA LYS A 45 15.37 -29.50 -9.58
C LYS A 45 16.21 -28.27 -9.23
N ASP A 46 15.98 -27.15 -9.90
CA ASP A 46 16.66 -25.88 -9.60
C ASP A 46 16.24 -25.25 -8.26
N LEU A 47 15.09 -25.64 -7.68
CA LEU A 47 14.68 -25.26 -6.32
C LEU A 47 15.38 -26.10 -5.24
N TYR A 48 15.75 -27.35 -5.55
CA TYR A 48 16.47 -28.26 -4.64
C TYR A 48 17.99 -28.13 -4.71
N ARG A 49 18.52 -27.38 -5.69
CA ARG A 49 19.95 -27.12 -5.89
C ARG A 49 20.46 -25.89 -5.14
N LYS A 50 19.78 -25.49 -4.06
CA LYS A 50 20.35 -24.56 -3.08
C LYS A 50 20.98 -25.41 -1.99
N ASP A 51 22.29 -25.26 -1.79
CA ASP A 51 22.94 -25.71 -0.56
C ASP A 51 22.33 -24.93 0.61
N VAL A 52 21.27 -25.48 1.21
CA VAL A 52 20.64 -24.90 2.40
C VAL A 52 21.49 -25.31 3.60
N SER A 53 22.06 -24.33 4.30
CA SER A 53 22.89 -24.63 5.46
C SER A 53 22.04 -25.16 6.63
N LEU A 54 22.62 -25.99 7.50
CA LEU A 54 21.93 -26.46 8.71
C LEU A 54 21.40 -25.29 9.57
N SER A 55 22.11 -24.16 9.58
CA SER A 55 21.66 -22.93 10.26
C SER A 55 20.39 -22.32 9.67
N GLU A 56 20.20 -22.43 8.35
CA GLU A 56 19.00 -21.95 7.65
C GLU A 56 17.81 -22.85 7.97
N ILE A 57 18.01 -24.18 8.01
CA ILE A 57 16.97 -25.15 8.36
C ILE A 57 16.50 -24.92 9.80
N ILE A 58 17.44 -24.87 10.76
CA ILE A 58 17.15 -24.65 12.18
C ILE A 58 16.40 -23.32 12.38
N TYR A 59 16.84 -22.26 11.70
CA TYR A 59 16.18 -20.96 11.78
C TYR A 59 14.76 -21.01 11.21
N SER A 60 14.58 -21.63 10.05
CA SER A 60 13.27 -21.75 9.40
C SER A 60 12.29 -22.51 10.30
N GLU A 61 12.71 -23.65 10.87
CA GLU A 61 11.86 -24.44 11.77
C GLU A 61 11.44 -23.62 13.00
N LYS A 62 12.39 -22.97 13.68
CA LYS A 62 12.13 -22.19 14.88
C LYS A 62 11.26 -20.96 14.59
N SER A 63 11.54 -20.24 13.51
CA SER A 63 10.77 -19.04 13.12
C SER A 63 9.34 -19.41 12.71
N THR A 64 9.14 -20.50 11.96
CA THR A 64 7.80 -20.99 11.62
C THR A 64 7.00 -21.37 12.87
N LYS A 65 7.59 -22.15 13.78
CA LYS A 65 6.94 -22.50 15.06
C LYS A 65 6.57 -21.25 15.87
N ALA A 66 7.49 -20.30 16.01
CA ALA A 66 7.25 -19.06 16.74
C ALA A 66 6.15 -18.19 16.08
N LEU A 67 6.11 -18.10 14.75
CA LEU A 67 5.04 -17.39 14.03
C LEU A 67 3.69 -18.06 14.20
N MET A 68 3.62 -19.39 14.11
CA MET A 68 2.39 -20.14 14.36
C MET A 68 1.91 -19.92 15.79
N GLN A 69 2.82 -19.99 16.77
CA GLN A 69 2.48 -19.75 18.16
C GLN A 69 1.98 -18.32 18.40
N LEU A 70 2.62 -17.30 17.82
CA LEU A 70 2.21 -15.90 17.99
C LEU A 70 0.88 -15.59 17.28
N ILE A 71 0.65 -16.13 16.08
CA ILE A 71 -0.49 -15.78 15.23
C ILE A 71 -1.70 -16.65 15.54
N ILE A 72 -1.52 -17.97 15.71
CA ILE A 72 -2.60 -18.93 15.92
C ILE A 72 -2.82 -19.13 17.42
N ASP A 73 -1.86 -19.71 18.13
CA ASP A 73 -2.07 -20.22 19.49
C ASP A 73 -2.27 -19.09 20.50
N ASN A 74 -1.45 -18.04 20.42
CA ASN A 74 -1.46 -16.86 21.30
C ASN A 74 -2.09 -15.63 20.63
N GLY A 75 -2.89 -15.83 19.58
CA GLY A 75 -3.39 -14.75 18.73
C GLY A 75 -4.08 -13.63 19.52
N ASP A 76 -4.92 -13.94 20.51
CA ASP A 76 -5.64 -12.93 21.29
C ASP A 76 -4.67 -12.02 22.09
N THR A 77 -3.62 -12.60 22.67
CA THR A 77 -2.59 -11.85 23.39
C THR A 77 -1.73 -11.03 22.43
N THR A 78 -1.30 -11.62 21.32
CA THR A 78 -0.47 -10.97 20.30
C THR A 78 -1.18 -9.77 19.67
N PHE A 79 -2.45 -9.93 19.29
CA PHE A 79 -3.23 -8.91 18.59
C PHE A 79 -3.92 -7.91 19.52
N LYS A 80 -3.74 -8.01 20.85
CA LYS A 80 -4.21 -6.99 21.80
C LYS A 80 -3.70 -5.58 21.45
N ASN A 81 -2.45 -5.48 20.97
CA ASN A 81 -1.79 -4.22 20.64
C ASN A 81 -1.34 -4.13 19.16
N ILE A 82 -1.59 -5.16 18.36
CA ILE A 82 -1.22 -5.19 16.95
C ILE A 82 -2.49 -5.16 16.09
N SER A 83 -2.63 -4.10 15.28
CA SER A 83 -3.77 -3.97 14.37
C SER A 83 -3.72 -4.98 13.21
N ASN A 84 -4.82 -5.09 12.46
CA ASN A 84 -4.93 -5.87 11.22
C ASN A 84 -4.80 -7.39 11.39
N ARG A 85 -5.35 -7.98 12.48
CA ARG A 85 -5.35 -9.42 12.75
C ARG A 85 -5.70 -10.27 11.53
N ASP A 86 -6.85 -10.04 10.90
CA ASP A 86 -7.32 -10.84 9.76
C ASP A 86 -6.36 -10.81 8.57
N PHE A 87 -5.73 -9.66 8.31
CA PHE A 87 -4.72 -9.54 7.28
C PHE A 87 -3.47 -10.37 7.61
N ILE A 88 -2.99 -10.29 8.86
CA ILE A 88 -1.81 -11.04 9.30
C ILE A 88 -2.06 -12.55 9.21
N HIS A 89 -3.21 -13.04 9.68
CA HIS A 89 -3.56 -14.46 9.53
C HIS A 89 -3.51 -14.91 8.07
N LYS A 90 -4.22 -14.20 7.17
CA LYS A 90 -4.28 -14.56 5.75
C LYS A 90 -2.91 -14.47 5.07
N PHE A 91 -2.13 -13.44 5.39
CA PHE A 91 -0.83 -13.22 4.79
C PHE A 91 0.20 -14.29 5.18
N TYR A 92 0.33 -14.60 6.48
CA TYR A 92 1.29 -15.62 6.93
C TYR A 92 0.80 -17.03 6.63
N GLN A 93 -0.50 -17.30 6.63
CA GLN A 93 -1.03 -18.59 6.17
C GLN A 93 -0.68 -18.83 4.70
N LYS A 94 -0.85 -17.82 3.83
CA LYS A 94 -0.52 -17.91 2.40
C LYS A 94 0.98 -18.11 2.16
N ASN A 95 1.84 -17.47 2.97
CA ASN A 95 3.29 -17.59 2.86
C ASN A 95 3.89 -18.74 3.68
N GLY A 96 3.06 -19.69 4.16
CA GLY A 96 3.51 -20.87 4.90
C GLY A 96 4.22 -20.56 6.22
N PHE A 97 3.83 -19.48 6.91
CA PHE A 97 4.43 -19.00 8.15
C PHE A 97 5.96 -18.81 8.06
N THR A 98 6.43 -18.33 6.92
CA THR A 98 7.83 -17.91 6.76
C THR A 98 7.99 -16.40 7.05
N PRO A 99 9.05 -15.99 7.77
CA PRO A 99 9.26 -14.58 8.13
C PRO A 99 9.51 -13.72 6.89
N MET A 100 8.84 -12.56 6.85
CA MET A 100 8.89 -11.68 5.69
C MET A 100 10.15 -10.79 5.72
N TRP A 101 10.57 -10.34 6.89
CA TRP A 101 11.57 -9.29 7.10
C TRP A 101 12.88 -9.79 7.72
N PHE A 102 12.92 -11.05 8.16
CA PHE A 102 14.11 -11.68 8.72
C PHE A 102 14.55 -12.92 7.92
N THR A 103 15.79 -13.31 8.13
CA THR A 103 16.45 -14.53 7.64
C THR A 103 17.35 -15.06 8.77
N ASN A 104 17.94 -16.24 8.59
CA ASN A 104 18.98 -16.74 9.49
C ASN A 104 20.20 -15.79 9.60
N LYS A 105 20.43 -14.94 8.58
CA LYS A 105 21.49 -13.91 8.56
C LYS A 105 21.04 -12.59 9.21
N GLY A 106 19.83 -12.55 9.76
CA GLY A 106 19.24 -11.36 10.38
C GLY A 106 18.27 -10.61 9.46
N VAL A 107 18.11 -9.31 9.72
CA VAL A 107 17.14 -8.43 9.06
C VAL A 107 17.43 -8.29 7.57
N LYS A 108 16.39 -8.34 6.74
CA LYS A 108 16.45 -7.95 5.31
C LYS A 108 16.52 -6.42 5.20
N SER A 109 17.68 -5.83 5.55
CA SER A 109 17.83 -4.38 5.80
C SER A 109 17.37 -3.51 4.64
N LYS A 110 17.62 -3.91 3.39
CA LYS A 110 17.15 -3.16 2.20
C LYS A 110 15.62 -3.02 2.19
N ALA A 111 14.90 -4.15 2.32
CA ALA A 111 13.44 -4.15 2.29
C ALA A 111 12.83 -3.34 3.44
N VAL A 112 13.39 -3.49 4.66
CA VAL A 112 12.95 -2.74 5.84
C VAL A 112 13.22 -1.23 5.69
N ASN A 113 14.40 -0.85 5.21
CA ASN A 113 14.76 0.55 4.99
C ASN A 113 13.89 1.20 3.91
N ASP A 114 13.55 0.47 2.85
CA ASP A 114 12.66 0.97 1.79
C ASP A 114 11.26 1.29 2.35
N ILE A 115 10.70 0.43 3.20
CA ILE A 115 9.43 0.69 3.90
C ILE A 115 9.53 1.97 4.73
N PHE A 116 10.55 2.08 5.56
CA PHE A 116 10.76 3.23 6.43
C PHE A 116 10.95 4.53 5.65
N LYS A 117 11.72 4.50 4.56
CA LYS A 117 11.92 5.67 3.68
C LYS A 117 10.62 6.12 3.02
N ILE A 118 9.77 5.18 2.59
CA ILE A 118 8.46 5.51 2.00
C ILE A 118 7.58 6.19 3.04
N VAL A 119 7.42 5.59 4.23
CA VAL A 119 6.55 6.12 5.28
C VAL A 119 7.05 7.48 5.81
N GLU A 120 8.37 7.66 5.92
CA GLU A 120 9.00 8.89 6.39
C GLU A 120 8.78 10.08 5.46
N ASN A 121 8.87 9.84 4.15
CA ASN A 121 8.84 10.87 3.13
C ASN A 121 7.43 11.13 2.56
N ASP A 122 6.43 10.38 3.01
CA ASP A 122 5.05 10.55 2.57
C ASP A 122 4.49 11.91 3.02
N ALA A 123 4.24 12.78 2.04
CA ALA A 123 3.75 14.12 2.26
C ALA A 123 2.25 14.17 2.61
N MET A 124 1.48 13.10 2.43
CA MET A 124 0.06 13.03 2.79
C MET A 124 -0.12 12.62 4.25
N LEU A 125 0.75 11.74 4.75
CA LEU A 125 0.67 11.17 6.09
C LEU A 125 0.66 12.24 7.19
N ASP A 126 -0.16 12.02 8.23
CA ASP A 126 -0.15 12.83 9.44
C ASP A 126 0.99 12.38 10.37
N LYS A 127 1.95 13.28 10.61
CA LYS A 127 3.09 13.03 11.51
C LYS A 127 2.69 12.86 12.98
N ARG A 128 1.45 13.19 13.35
CA ARG A 128 0.87 12.93 14.68
C ARG A 128 -0.02 11.69 14.72
N GLY A 129 -0.30 11.08 13.56
CA GLY A 129 -1.17 9.92 13.42
C GLY A 129 -0.52 8.60 13.86
N ASN A 130 -1.36 7.57 14.02
CA ASN A 130 -0.94 6.25 14.52
C ASN A 130 0.12 5.57 13.62
N ILE A 131 -0.04 5.65 12.29
CA ILE A 131 0.90 5.05 11.33
C ILE A 131 2.31 5.61 11.54
N TYR A 132 2.45 6.94 11.65
CA TYR A 132 3.75 7.59 11.83
C TYR A 132 4.35 7.30 13.21
N LYS A 133 3.54 7.22 14.27
CA LYS A 133 4.01 6.82 15.61
C LYS A 133 4.58 5.40 15.61
N ARG A 134 3.84 4.42 15.05
CA ARG A 134 4.29 3.03 14.92
C ARG A 134 5.53 2.90 14.05
N TYR A 135 5.60 3.65 12.95
CA TYR A 135 6.79 3.74 12.11
C TYR A 135 8.03 4.15 12.91
N LYS A 136 7.97 5.24 13.70
CA LYS A 136 9.12 5.68 14.50
C LYS A 136 9.55 4.64 15.52
N TYR A 137 8.58 4.04 16.22
CA TYR A 137 8.83 2.97 17.18
C TYR A 137 9.56 1.81 16.51
N LEU A 138 9.04 1.30 15.38
CA LEU A 138 9.67 0.21 14.65
C LEU A 138 11.04 0.60 14.08
N LYS A 139 11.20 1.78 13.50
CA LYS A 139 12.50 2.27 13.00
C LYS A 139 13.55 2.25 14.10
N ASN A 140 13.20 2.66 15.32
CA ASN A 140 14.12 2.60 16.46
C ASN A 140 14.42 1.15 16.90
N ARG A 141 13.41 0.28 16.94
CA ARG A 141 13.60 -1.14 17.31
C ARG A 141 14.51 -1.88 16.32
N PHE A 142 14.33 -1.65 15.02
CA PHE A 142 15.16 -2.25 13.97
C PHE A 142 16.58 -1.65 13.89
N ALA A 143 16.81 -0.47 14.48
CA ALA A 143 18.14 0.15 14.54
C ALA A 143 18.99 -0.33 15.72
N GLN A 144 18.39 -0.91 16.76
CA GLN A 144 19.10 -1.46 17.91
C GLN A 144 19.85 -2.73 17.50
N LYS A 145 21.18 -2.75 17.69
CA LYS A 145 22.07 -3.87 17.29
C LYS A 145 22.07 -5.05 18.27
N SER A 146 21.04 -5.22 19.11
CA SER A 146 20.98 -6.34 20.06
C SER A 146 20.73 -7.67 19.32
N ASN A 147 21.28 -8.76 19.86
CA ASN A 147 20.92 -10.12 19.43
C ASN A 147 19.48 -10.41 19.87
N LEU A 148 18.51 -10.01 19.04
CA LEU A 148 17.09 -10.27 19.26
C LEU A 148 16.82 -11.77 19.30
N SER A 149 16.04 -12.21 20.28
CA SER A 149 15.56 -13.60 20.30
C SER A 149 14.68 -13.89 19.08
N ILE A 150 14.49 -15.17 18.75
CA ILE A 150 13.62 -15.55 17.62
C ILE A 150 12.21 -15.02 17.83
N ASP A 151 11.67 -15.10 19.05
CA ASP A 151 10.32 -14.60 19.37
C ASP A 151 10.22 -13.08 19.20
N GLU A 152 11.26 -12.34 19.59
CA GLU A 152 11.32 -10.89 19.38
C GLU A 152 11.40 -10.53 17.89
N GLN A 153 12.18 -11.28 17.11
CA GLN A 153 12.23 -11.12 15.66
C GLN A 153 10.86 -11.36 15.03
N MET A 154 10.18 -12.46 15.39
CA MET A 154 8.87 -12.80 14.82
C MET A 154 7.79 -11.80 15.22
N LYS A 155 7.84 -11.27 16.44
CA LYS A 155 6.95 -10.19 16.86
C LYS A 155 7.18 -8.91 16.04
N LEU A 156 8.43 -8.50 15.85
CA LEU A 156 8.76 -7.37 14.98
C LEU A 156 8.36 -7.63 13.52
N ASP A 157 8.47 -8.87 13.07
CA ASP A 157 8.08 -9.28 11.71
C ASP A 157 6.58 -9.00 11.48
N ILE A 158 5.75 -9.46 12.42
CA ILE A 158 4.30 -9.23 12.43
C ILE A 158 3.95 -7.73 12.57
N GLU A 159 4.62 -7.01 13.47
CA GLU A 159 4.35 -5.58 13.68
C GLU A 159 4.66 -4.74 12.43
N LEU A 160 5.75 -5.05 11.73
CA LEU A 160 6.12 -4.38 10.48
C LEU A 160 5.17 -4.74 9.34
N SER A 161 4.78 -6.01 9.20
CA SER A 161 3.74 -6.44 8.25
C SER A 161 2.41 -5.72 8.51
N SER A 162 2.03 -5.55 9.79
CA SER A 162 0.84 -4.80 10.17
C SER A 162 0.96 -3.30 9.85
N LEU A 163 2.15 -2.70 10.02
CA LEU A 163 2.39 -1.31 9.61
C LEU A 163 2.22 -1.16 8.10
N CYS A 164 2.77 -2.08 7.30
CA CYS A 164 2.64 -2.11 5.85
C CYS A 164 1.16 -2.12 5.43
N LYS A 165 0.34 -2.99 6.05
CA LYS A 165 -1.11 -3.03 5.80
C LYS A 165 -1.80 -1.71 6.13
N SER A 166 -1.49 -1.11 7.27
CA SER A 166 -2.08 0.19 7.66
C SER A 166 -1.68 1.29 6.69
N TYR A 167 -0.41 1.32 6.25
CA TYR A 167 0.07 2.28 5.26
C TYR A 167 -0.60 2.09 3.90
N LEU A 168 -0.66 0.86 3.37
CA LEU A 168 -1.31 0.58 2.08
C LEU A 168 -2.80 0.90 2.12
N SER A 169 -3.47 0.64 3.23
CA SER A 169 -4.89 1.03 3.40
C SER A 169 -5.05 2.55 3.33
N PHE A 170 -4.14 3.31 3.95
CA PHE A 170 -4.10 4.76 3.83
C PHE A 170 -3.78 5.22 2.40
N ASN A 171 -2.81 4.59 1.72
CA ASN A 171 -2.44 4.93 0.34
C ASN A 171 -3.59 4.73 -0.65
N ILE A 172 -4.36 3.64 -0.49
CA ILE A 172 -5.48 3.29 -1.38
C ILE A 172 -6.74 4.11 -1.05
N TYR A 173 -7.12 4.18 0.22
CA TYR A 173 -8.43 4.69 0.65
C TYR A 173 -8.39 6.09 1.27
N GLY A 174 -7.19 6.67 1.45
CA GLY A 174 -6.98 7.93 2.15
C GLY A 174 -7.21 7.81 3.66
N SER A 175 -7.22 8.97 4.34
CA SER A 175 -7.51 9.09 5.77
C SER A 175 -8.99 9.37 6.08
N ILE A 176 -9.88 9.15 5.11
CA ILE A 176 -11.31 9.44 5.29
C ILE A 176 -11.90 8.40 6.24
N LYS A 177 -12.53 8.88 7.31
CA LYS A 177 -13.42 8.04 8.13
C LYS A 177 -14.69 7.77 7.35
N TRP A 178 -14.66 6.75 6.49
CA TRP A 178 -15.72 6.51 5.49
C TRP A 178 -17.09 6.30 6.11
N TRP A 179 -17.17 5.68 7.29
CA TRP A 179 -18.44 5.50 8.00
C TRP A 179 -19.03 6.85 8.43
N ASP A 180 -18.26 7.68 9.15
CA ASP A 180 -18.67 9.03 9.56
C ASP A 180 -19.08 9.88 8.34
N PHE A 181 -18.28 9.83 7.28
CA PHE A 181 -18.53 10.56 6.04
C PHE A 181 -19.83 10.13 5.36
N LYS A 182 -20.05 8.81 5.19
CA LYS A 182 -21.30 8.28 4.59
C LYS A 182 -22.53 8.62 5.43
N ASN A 183 -22.42 8.57 6.75
CA ASN A 183 -23.50 8.99 7.64
C ASN A 183 -23.81 10.48 7.51
N ARG A 184 -22.78 11.33 7.38
CA ARG A 184 -22.97 12.76 7.13
C ARG A 184 -23.69 13.02 5.81
N LEU A 185 -23.31 12.33 4.73
CA LEU A 185 -24.01 12.45 3.44
C LEU A 185 -25.47 11.99 3.54
N LYS A 186 -25.73 10.90 4.27
CA LYS A 186 -27.10 10.42 4.54
C LYS A 186 -27.93 11.50 5.24
N TRP A 187 -27.39 12.11 6.29
CA TRP A 187 -28.06 13.20 7.01
C TRP A 187 -28.33 14.41 6.11
N LEU A 188 -27.38 14.81 5.26
CA LEU A 188 -27.56 15.92 4.31
C LEU A 188 -28.72 15.65 3.33
N ARG A 189 -28.78 14.44 2.77
CA ARG A 189 -29.88 14.04 1.87
C ARG A 189 -31.24 14.05 2.57
N GLN A 190 -31.30 13.62 3.83
CA GLN A 190 -32.53 13.70 4.64
C GLN A 190 -33.00 15.15 4.83
N ASN A 191 -32.08 16.11 4.83
CA ASN A 191 -32.36 17.54 4.88
C ASN A 191 -32.51 18.19 3.50
N LYS A 192 -32.80 17.37 2.47
CA LYS A 192 -33.00 17.82 1.07
C LYS A 192 -31.79 18.56 0.46
N ILE A 193 -30.59 18.34 1.01
CA ILE A 193 -29.35 18.87 0.44
C ILE A 193 -28.78 17.80 -0.51
N PRO A 194 -28.62 18.09 -1.81
CA PRO A 194 -28.02 17.16 -2.76
C PRO A 194 -26.56 16.93 -2.36
N ALA A 195 -26.27 15.73 -1.88
CA ALA A 195 -24.99 15.35 -1.27
C ALA A 195 -24.57 13.95 -1.73
N ASP A 196 -24.56 13.76 -3.05
CA ASP A 196 -24.11 12.52 -3.67
C ASP A 196 -22.60 12.52 -3.85
N TRP A 197 -22.01 11.34 -3.68
CA TRP A 197 -20.57 11.16 -3.79
C TRP A 197 -20.27 9.90 -4.58
N VAL A 198 -19.66 10.06 -5.75
CA VAL A 198 -19.19 8.94 -6.55
C VAL A 198 -17.96 8.35 -5.88
N THR A 199 -18.12 7.19 -5.24
CA THR A 199 -17.00 6.43 -4.69
C THR A 199 -16.50 5.43 -5.73
N TYR A 200 -15.31 5.66 -6.28
CA TYR A 200 -14.53 4.59 -6.89
C TYR A 200 -13.65 3.98 -5.82
N THR A 201 -13.89 2.71 -5.47
CA THR A 201 -13.07 1.97 -4.51
C THR A 201 -12.20 0.99 -5.28
N PRO A 202 -10.89 1.25 -5.42
CA PRO A 202 -9.99 0.30 -6.04
C PRO A 202 -10.03 -1.01 -5.25
N LYS A 203 -10.37 -2.11 -5.92
CA LYS A 203 -10.40 -3.44 -5.31
C LYS A 203 -9.01 -4.06 -5.43
N TYR A 204 -8.12 -3.74 -4.49
CA TYR A 204 -6.82 -4.39 -4.37
C TYR A 204 -6.86 -5.48 -3.31
N ASP A 205 -6.38 -6.67 -3.66
CA ASP A 205 -6.02 -7.69 -2.67
C ASP A 205 -4.59 -7.41 -2.17
N ILE A 206 -4.50 -6.81 -0.98
CA ILE A 206 -3.21 -6.45 -0.38
C ILE A 206 -2.40 -7.70 0.00
N VAL A 207 -3.06 -8.81 0.35
CA VAL A 207 -2.38 -10.08 0.67
C VAL A 207 -1.70 -10.61 -0.58
N GLU A 208 -2.40 -10.63 -1.70
CA GLU A 208 -1.85 -11.05 -2.99
C GLU A 208 -0.69 -10.16 -3.43
N LEU A 209 -0.89 -8.83 -3.40
CA LEU A 209 0.13 -7.88 -3.82
C LEU A 209 1.42 -7.97 -3.00
N MET A 210 1.31 -8.04 -1.67
CA MET A 210 2.48 -8.16 -0.79
C MET A 210 3.20 -9.51 -0.90
N SER A 211 2.50 -10.56 -1.34
CA SER A 211 3.11 -11.88 -1.57
C SER A 211 3.89 -11.91 -2.89
N LYS A 212 3.47 -11.12 -3.89
CA LYS A 212 4.01 -11.16 -5.25
C LYS A 212 5.09 -10.10 -5.52
N TYR A 213 5.01 -8.94 -4.88
CA TYR A 213 5.85 -7.79 -5.21
C TYR A 213 6.55 -7.18 -3.98
N PRO A 214 7.77 -6.63 -4.14
CA PRO A 214 8.40 -5.82 -3.12
C PRO A 214 7.54 -4.61 -2.73
N PHE A 215 7.60 -4.21 -1.46
CA PHE A 215 6.76 -3.14 -0.91
C PHE A 215 6.76 -1.84 -1.74
N PRO A 216 7.90 -1.30 -2.24
CA PRO A 216 7.88 -0.12 -3.08
C PRO A 216 7.05 -0.25 -4.36
N GLN A 217 7.05 -1.43 -4.98
CA GLN A 217 6.24 -1.71 -6.17
C GLN A 217 4.75 -1.81 -5.83
N VAL A 218 4.40 -2.43 -4.69
CA VAL A 218 3.02 -2.46 -4.20
C VAL A 218 2.49 -1.04 -3.96
N VAL A 219 3.33 -0.15 -3.40
CA VAL A 219 2.97 1.26 -3.22
C VAL A 219 2.73 1.93 -4.56
N ASP A 220 3.60 1.77 -5.55
CA ASP A 220 3.41 2.35 -6.89
C ASP A 220 2.15 1.85 -7.61
N ILE A 221 1.87 0.54 -7.53
CA ILE A 221 0.65 -0.08 -8.08
C ILE A 221 -0.60 0.53 -7.42
N THR A 222 -0.55 0.72 -6.10
CA THR A 222 -1.71 1.17 -5.32
C THR A 222 -1.89 2.69 -5.28
N THR A 223 -0.87 3.46 -5.67
CA THR A 223 -0.95 4.93 -5.71
C THR A 223 -1.92 5.40 -6.80
N PRO A 224 -2.94 6.23 -6.47
CA PRO A 224 -3.90 6.72 -7.45
C PRO A 224 -3.24 7.47 -8.62
N ARG A 225 -3.67 7.14 -9.85
CA ARG A 225 -3.19 7.77 -11.10
C ARG A 225 -4.25 8.66 -11.76
N SER A 226 -5.39 8.89 -11.10
CA SER A 226 -6.50 9.65 -11.64
C SER A 226 -6.13 11.10 -11.96
N PHE A 227 -6.91 11.71 -12.85
CA PHE A 227 -6.74 13.10 -13.24
C PHE A 227 -6.74 14.02 -12.01
N GLY A 228 -5.69 14.81 -11.86
CA GLY A 228 -5.55 15.77 -10.77
C GLY A 228 -4.81 15.26 -9.53
N TYR A 229 -4.64 13.95 -9.29
CA TYR A 229 -3.99 13.44 -8.07
C TYR A 229 -2.58 14.03 -7.87
N LYS A 230 -1.73 13.99 -8.91
CA LYS A 230 -0.37 14.58 -8.86
C LYS A 230 -0.41 16.09 -8.59
N LYS A 231 -1.36 16.81 -9.19
CA LYS A 231 -1.54 18.27 -8.97
C LYS A 231 -1.99 18.56 -7.53
N MET A 232 -2.92 17.78 -7.00
CA MET A 232 -3.38 17.90 -5.61
C MET A 232 -2.27 17.59 -4.62
N LEU A 233 -1.45 16.57 -4.89
CA LEU A 233 -0.30 16.24 -4.05
C LEU A 233 0.75 17.36 -4.04
N ALA A 234 1.03 17.96 -5.20
CA ALA A 234 1.91 19.13 -5.29
C ALA A 234 1.35 20.33 -4.50
N GLU A 235 0.06 20.60 -4.63
CA GLU A 235 -0.59 21.68 -3.88
C GLU A 235 -0.61 21.40 -2.37
N LEU A 236 -0.85 20.16 -1.95
CA LEU A 236 -0.77 19.76 -0.54
C LEU A 236 0.63 20.01 0.04
N LYS A 237 1.69 19.66 -0.71
CA LYS A 237 3.08 19.94 -0.31
C LYS A 237 3.30 21.44 -0.14
N ARG A 238 2.83 22.26 -1.09
CA ARG A 238 2.89 23.73 -1.01
C ARG A 238 2.17 24.26 0.23
N LEU A 239 0.95 23.81 0.48
CA LEU A 239 0.13 24.21 1.63
C LEU A 239 0.77 23.81 2.96
N LYS A 240 1.34 22.59 3.07
CA LYS A 240 2.08 22.16 4.26
C LYS A 240 3.33 23.03 4.49
N ASN A 241 4.02 23.45 3.43
CA ASN A 241 5.17 24.36 3.56
C ASN A 241 4.74 25.73 4.08
N ILE A 242 3.65 26.30 3.56
CA ILE A 242 3.10 27.57 4.06
C ILE A 242 2.74 27.46 5.55
N ARG A 243 2.06 26.38 5.95
CA ARG A 243 1.72 26.11 7.35
C ARG A 243 2.96 26.04 8.25
N ARG A 244 4.04 25.38 7.78
CA ARG A 244 5.30 25.28 8.52
C ARG A 244 5.99 26.65 8.67
N ASN A 245 5.85 27.53 7.69
CA ASN A 245 6.43 28.88 7.69
C ASN A 245 5.54 29.91 8.43
N GLY A 246 4.80 29.48 9.44
CA GLY A 246 3.93 30.35 10.25
C GLY A 246 2.49 30.50 9.74
N GLY A 247 2.16 29.87 8.60
CA GLY A 247 0.80 29.84 8.06
C GLY A 247 0.29 31.21 7.66
N TRP A 248 -1.02 31.37 7.75
CA TRP A 248 -1.71 32.58 7.35
C TRP A 248 -2.22 33.35 8.55
N ARG A 249 -1.65 34.53 8.79
CA ARG A 249 -2.15 35.45 9.81
C ARG A 249 -3.52 35.96 9.41
N LYS A 250 -4.43 36.01 10.39
CA LYS A 250 -5.76 36.61 10.22
C LYS A 250 -5.59 38.11 10.00
N ILE A 251 -6.25 38.63 8.97
CA ILE A 251 -6.35 40.07 8.75
C ILE A 251 -7.61 40.53 9.49
N PRO A 252 -7.55 41.59 10.31
CA PRO A 252 -8.73 42.13 10.98
C PRO A 252 -9.75 42.58 9.94
N ASN A 253 -11.04 42.47 10.29
CA ASN A 253 -12.09 43.08 9.50
C ASN A 253 -11.83 44.59 9.46
N SER A 254 -11.83 45.15 8.26
CA SER A 254 -11.59 46.57 8.03
C SER A 254 -12.53 47.07 6.94
N SER A 255 -12.71 48.40 6.87
CA SER A 255 -13.33 49.02 5.71
C SER A 255 -12.59 48.59 4.44
N GLN A 256 -13.33 48.47 3.34
CA GLN A 256 -12.79 48.01 2.05
C GLN A 256 -11.45 48.67 1.75
N LEU A 257 -10.39 47.85 1.64
CA LEU A 257 -9.07 48.30 1.23
C LEU A 257 -9.16 48.69 -0.25
N ARG A 258 -8.80 49.94 -0.57
CA ARG A 258 -8.87 50.49 -1.92
C ARG A 258 -7.51 51.01 -2.34
N TYR A 259 -7.34 51.12 -3.66
CA TYR A 259 -6.17 51.74 -4.27
C TYR A 259 -5.85 53.09 -3.61
N GLY A 260 -4.56 53.33 -3.33
CA GLY A 260 -4.07 54.54 -2.69
C GLY A 260 -3.97 54.48 -1.17
N LYS A 261 -4.68 53.58 -0.48
CA LYS A 261 -4.60 53.46 0.99
C LYS A 261 -3.26 52.88 1.45
N SER A 262 -2.82 53.26 2.64
CA SER A 262 -1.64 52.69 3.33
C SER A 262 -1.97 52.37 4.78
N GLY A 263 -1.05 51.72 5.48
CA GLY A 263 -1.13 51.48 6.93
C GLY A 263 -1.11 50.01 7.32
N LYS A 264 -1.32 49.75 8.62
CA LYS A 264 -1.10 48.43 9.24
C LYS A 264 -1.86 47.30 8.56
N VAL A 265 -3.10 47.54 8.15
CA VAL A 265 -3.93 46.53 7.48
C VAL A 265 -3.41 46.21 6.06
N VAL A 266 -2.91 47.21 5.33
CA VAL A 266 -2.28 47.01 4.01
C VAL A 266 -0.99 46.19 4.16
N ALA A 267 -0.17 46.49 5.15
CA ALA A 267 1.03 45.69 5.44
C ALA A 267 0.69 44.23 5.80
N GLN A 268 -0.38 44.00 6.58
CA GLN A 268 -0.86 42.65 6.88
C GLN A 268 -1.37 41.92 5.63
N LEU A 269 -2.07 42.60 4.72
CA LEU A 269 -2.50 42.06 3.44
C LEU A 269 -1.30 41.64 2.57
N ILE A 270 -0.28 42.50 2.46
CA ILE A 270 0.96 42.18 1.72
C ILE A 270 1.59 40.92 2.29
N ASN A 271 1.76 40.81 3.60
CA ASN A 271 2.34 39.63 4.25
C ASN A 271 1.51 38.36 4.00
N ARG A 272 0.17 38.47 4.00
CA ARG A 272 -0.75 37.37 3.66
C ARG A 272 -0.62 36.90 2.22
N LEU A 273 -0.44 37.82 1.28
CA LEU A 273 -0.27 37.49 -0.14
C LEU A 273 1.15 36.99 -0.45
N LYS A 274 2.19 37.50 0.23
CA LYS A 274 3.57 36.99 0.17
C LYS A 274 3.62 35.53 0.62
N SER A 275 3.05 35.21 1.78
CA SER A 275 2.98 33.83 2.31
C SER A 275 2.22 32.86 1.40
N SER A 276 1.34 33.37 0.54
CA SER A 276 0.55 32.56 -0.41
C SER A 276 1.18 32.47 -1.81
N GLY A 277 2.23 33.27 -2.09
CA GLY A 277 2.88 33.38 -3.39
C GLY A 277 2.15 34.28 -4.40
N ASP A 278 1.13 35.03 -3.96
CA ASP A 278 0.33 35.91 -4.83
C ASP A 278 0.98 37.31 -4.97
N TYR A 279 1.75 37.75 -3.98
CA TYR A 279 2.50 39.01 -4.01
C TYR A 279 3.88 38.79 -4.65
N ARG A 280 4.10 39.37 -5.83
CA ARG A 280 5.34 39.24 -6.62
C ARG A 280 5.96 40.61 -6.94
N CYS A 281 5.69 41.59 -6.08
CA CYS A 281 6.18 42.95 -6.27
C CYS A 281 7.55 43.10 -5.63
N ASP A 282 8.43 43.83 -6.29
CA ASP A 282 9.71 44.23 -5.73
C ASP A 282 9.52 45.41 -4.76
N GLY A 283 10.36 45.47 -3.73
CA GLY A 283 10.34 46.54 -2.72
C GLY A 283 9.37 46.36 -1.55
N ASN A 284 9.47 47.28 -0.59
CA ASN A 284 8.72 47.29 0.67
C ASN A 284 7.67 48.41 0.72
N ASN A 285 6.98 48.68 -0.40
CA ASN A 285 5.92 49.67 -0.44
C ASN A 285 4.73 49.20 0.43
N GLN A 286 4.42 49.94 1.49
CA GLN A 286 3.29 49.65 2.40
C GLN A 286 1.97 50.32 1.95
N LYS A 287 1.85 50.58 0.65
CA LYS A 287 0.70 51.21 0.01
C LYS A 287 -0.04 50.21 -0.86
N TYR A 288 -1.35 50.37 -0.93
CA TYR A 288 -2.20 49.68 -1.89
C TYR A 288 -1.99 50.32 -3.27
N ASP A 289 -0.96 49.88 -3.96
CA ASP A 289 -0.57 50.35 -5.28
C ASP A 289 -1.05 49.42 -6.40
N ARG A 290 -0.58 49.67 -7.62
CA ARG A 290 -0.92 48.88 -8.81
C ARG A 290 -0.47 47.43 -8.65
N CYS A 291 0.66 47.19 -7.99
CA CYS A 291 1.20 45.86 -7.84
C CYS A 291 0.46 45.06 -6.77
N LEU A 292 0.14 45.66 -5.62
CA LEU A 292 -0.73 45.03 -4.63
C LEU A 292 -2.10 44.70 -5.23
N LYS A 293 -2.69 45.59 -6.02
CA LYS A 293 -3.95 45.30 -6.74
C LYS A 293 -3.83 44.05 -7.61
N GLN A 294 -2.74 43.90 -8.36
CA GLN A 294 -2.51 42.69 -9.17
C GLN A 294 -2.35 41.44 -8.31
N ALA A 295 -1.68 41.54 -7.15
CA ALA A 295 -1.55 40.42 -6.22
C ALA A 295 -2.93 39.97 -5.68
N VAL A 296 -3.81 40.92 -5.33
CA VAL A 296 -5.18 40.59 -4.91
C VAL A 296 -5.98 39.94 -6.04
N LYS A 297 -5.86 40.42 -7.27
CA LYS A 297 -6.50 39.78 -8.44
C LYS A 297 -6.04 38.34 -8.65
N ARG A 298 -4.74 38.04 -8.46
CA ARG A 298 -4.21 36.66 -8.54
C ARG A 298 -4.82 35.77 -7.46
N PHE A 299 -4.89 36.27 -6.23
CA PHE A 299 -5.54 35.59 -5.12
C PHE A 299 -7.02 35.30 -5.45
N GLN A 300 -7.77 36.32 -5.85
CA GLN A 300 -9.20 36.18 -6.20
C GLN A 300 -9.41 35.12 -7.28
N LYS A 301 -8.66 35.21 -8.39
CA LYS A 301 -8.72 34.22 -9.47
C LYS A 301 -8.41 32.80 -8.98
N ARG A 302 -7.37 32.62 -8.17
CA ARG A 302 -6.97 31.31 -7.61
C ARG A 302 -8.04 30.72 -6.67
N HIS A 303 -8.86 31.57 -6.07
CA HIS A 303 -9.94 31.19 -5.16
C HIS A 303 -11.33 31.19 -5.81
N GLY A 304 -11.43 31.36 -7.14
CA GLY A 304 -12.71 31.36 -7.86
C GLY A 304 -13.56 32.62 -7.62
N LEU A 305 -12.94 33.71 -7.18
CA LEU A 305 -13.59 35.01 -6.97
C LEU A 305 -13.41 35.91 -8.20
N TYR A 306 -14.32 36.86 -8.39
CA TYR A 306 -14.20 37.87 -9.44
C TYR A 306 -12.94 38.74 -9.21
N PRO A 307 -12.01 38.84 -10.18
CA PRO A 307 -10.69 39.44 -9.98
C PRO A 307 -10.71 40.99 -10.13
N ASN A 308 -11.45 41.68 -9.25
CA ASN A 308 -11.55 43.14 -9.25
C ASN A 308 -10.36 43.85 -8.57
N GLY A 309 -9.65 43.16 -7.68
CA GLY A 309 -8.55 43.70 -6.88
C GLY A 309 -9.04 44.44 -5.64
#